data_AF-A0A966QN74-F1
#
_entry.id   AF-A0A966QN74-F1
#
_cell.length_a   1.000
_cell.length_b   1.000
_cell.length_c   1.000
_cell.angle_alpha   90.00
_cell.angle_beta   90.00
_cell.angle_gamma   90.00
#
_symmetry.space_group_name_H-M   'P 1'
#
loop_
_entity.id
_entity.type
_entity.pdbx_description
1 polymer ?
#
loop_
_entity_poly.entity_id
_entity_poly.type
_entity_poly.pdbx_seq_one_letter_code
_entity_poly.pdbx_strand_id
1 'polypeptide(L)' 'MALPTLPLSTAAREPLVLPLSAVGLEAIALVGGKNASLGELIQQLSQEGVNVPGGFAVTAAAY' A
#
# COMPACT_ATOMS: atom_id res chain seq x y z
N MET A 1 -33.18 -29.56 3.24
CA MET A 1 -32.18 -29.32 4.30
C MET A 1 -31.22 -28.25 3.76
N ALA A 2 -31.53 -26.99 4.02
CA ALA A 2 -30.82 -25.85 3.45
C ALA A 2 -29.49 -25.65 4.19
N LEU A 3 -28.38 -25.65 3.45
CA LEU A 3 -27.08 -25.23 3.99
C LEU A 3 -27.18 -23.73 4.31
N PRO A 4 -26.82 -23.28 5.52
CA PRO A 4 -26.77 -21.86 5.81
C PRO A 4 -25.61 -21.23 5.01
N THR A 5 -25.93 -20.45 3.99
CA THR A 5 -24.97 -19.53 3.36
C THR A 5 -24.69 -18.42 4.36
N LEU A 6 -23.72 -18.64 5.24
CA LEU A 6 -23.09 -17.57 6.01
C LEU A 6 -22.70 -16.46 5.02
N PRO A 7 -23.07 -15.19 5.25
CA PRO A 7 -22.46 -14.12 4.51
C PRO A 7 -20.97 -14.21 4.82
N LEU A 8 -20.15 -14.45 3.80
CA LEU A 8 -18.73 -14.20 3.91
C LEU A 8 -18.62 -12.73 4.29
N SER A 9 -18.42 -12.47 5.57
CA SER A 9 -18.09 -11.15 6.07
C SER A 9 -16.83 -10.77 5.30
N THR A 10 -16.99 -9.86 4.35
CA THR A 10 -15.89 -9.04 3.85
C THR A 10 -15.46 -8.18 5.04
N ALA A 11 -14.82 -8.82 6.02
CA ALA A 11 -13.94 -8.13 6.93
C ALA A 11 -12.89 -7.49 6.02
N ALA A 12 -12.83 -6.16 6.04
CA ALA A 12 -11.90 -5.39 5.23
C ALA A 12 -10.50 -5.97 5.43
N ARG A 13 -10.02 -6.71 4.44
CA ARG A 13 -8.68 -7.30 4.48
C ARG A 13 -7.71 -6.16 4.33
N GLU A 14 -6.91 -5.90 5.36
CA GLU A 14 -5.86 -4.89 5.27
C GLU A 14 -4.95 -5.21 4.09
N PRO A 15 -4.65 -4.21 3.23
CA PRO A 15 -3.84 -4.46 2.05
C PRO A 15 -2.44 -4.88 2.51
N LEU A 16 -2.03 -6.10 2.14
CA LEU A 16 -0.72 -6.66 2.46
C LEU A 16 0.40 -6.02 1.62
N VAL A 17 0.04 -5.48 0.46
CA VAL A 17 0.95 -4.87 -0.50
C VAL A 17 0.29 -3.62 -1.08
N LEU A 18 1.04 -2.53 -1.16
CA LEU A 18 0.61 -1.27 -1.74
C LEU A 18 1.59 -0.81 -2.84
N PRO A 19 1.10 -0.18 -3.92
CA PRO A 19 2.00 0.40 -4.92
C PRO A 19 2.76 1.58 -4.31
N LEU A 20 4.07 1.67 -4.58
CA LEU A 20 4.93 2.73 -4.03
C LEU A 20 4.48 4.13 -4.46
N SER A 21 3.85 4.27 -5.62
CA SER A 21 3.31 5.55 -6.10
C SER A 21 2.06 6.03 -5.34
N ALA A 22 1.43 5.16 -4.53
CA ALA A 22 0.24 5.49 -3.75
C ALA A 22 0.50 5.57 -2.23
N VAL A 23 1.78 5.57 -1.81
CA VAL A 23 2.16 5.73 -0.41
C VAL A 23 2.93 7.04 -0.25
N GLY A 24 2.67 7.73 0.85
CA GLY A 24 3.34 8.98 1.23
C GLY A 24 3.73 8.96 2.70
N LEU A 25 4.10 10.12 3.24
CA LEU A 25 4.50 10.25 4.66
C LEU A 25 3.40 9.81 5.64
N GLU A 26 2.13 9.90 5.26
CA GLU A 26 1.02 9.40 6.08
C GLU A 26 0.98 7.87 6.21
N ALA A 27 1.62 7.14 5.29
CA ALA A 27 1.68 5.69 5.31
C ALA A 27 2.89 5.13 6.09
N ILE A 28 3.66 5.95 6.80
CA ILE A 28 4.84 5.49 7.56
C ILE A 28 4.51 4.36 8.54
N ALA A 29 3.37 4.45 9.24
CA ALA A 29 2.94 3.41 10.17
C ALA A 29 2.61 2.07 9.47
N LEU A 30 2.24 2.14 8.20
CA LEU A 30 1.80 0.99 7.42
C LEU A 30 2.94 0.36 6.61
N VAL A 31 3.83 1.14 6.01
CA VAL A 31 4.89 0.64 5.11
C VAL A 31 6.32 0.94 5.60
N GLY A 32 6.46 1.68 6.68
CA GLY A 32 7.75 2.14 7.21
C GLY A 32 8.26 3.42 6.52
N GLY A 33 9.20 4.10 7.19
CA GLY A 33 9.73 5.40 6.76
C GLY A 33 10.39 5.39 5.39
N LYS A 34 11.14 4.33 5.05
CA LYS A 34 11.83 4.23 3.75
C LYS A 34 10.85 4.14 2.57
N ASN A 35 9.80 3.33 2.71
CA ASN A 35 8.82 3.13 1.65
C ASN A 35 7.94 4.37 1.48
N ALA A 36 7.57 5.02 2.58
CA ALA A 36 6.87 6.30 2.57
C ALA A 36 7.69 7.42 1.87
N SER A 37 8.98 7.56 2.22
CA SER A 37 9.85 8.55 1.56
C SER A 37 10.08 8.24 0.07
N LEU A 38 10.22 6.97 -0.32
CA LEU A 38 10.32 6.61 -1.73
C LEU A 38 9.04 6.95 -2.50
N GLY A 39 7.87 6.74 -1.90
CA GLY A 39 6.60 7.10 -2.52
C GLY A 39 6.45 8.61 -2.71
N GLU A 40 6.87 9.43 -1.75
CA GLU A 40 6.96 10.89 -1.93
C GLU A 40 7.89 11.27 -3.08
N LEU A 41 9.07 10.65 -3.16
CA LEU A 41 10.02 10.92 -4.24
C LEU A 41 9.42 10.56 -5.59
N ILE A 42 8.72 9.42 -5.69
CA ILE A 42 8.01 9.04 -6.92
C ILE A 42 6.96 10.10 -7.27
N GLN A 43 6.14 10.54 -6.31
CA GLN A 43 5.07 11.50 -6.58
C GLN A 43 5.59 12.88 -6.98
N GLN A 44 6.63 13.38 -6.30
CA GLN A 44 7.18 14.72 -6.56
C GLN A 44 8.10 14.74 -7.79
N LEU A 45 9.04 13.80 -7.88
CA LEU A 45 10.06 13.81 -8.93
C LEU A 45 9.50 13.35 -10.29
N SER A 46 8.48 12.48 -10.30
CA SER A 46 7.83 12.11 -11.57
C SER A 46 7.12 13.30 -12.23
N GLN A 47 6.65 14.27 -11.44
CA GLN A 47 6.06 15.52 -11.97
C GLN A 47 7.11 16.42 -12.61
N GLU A 48 8.34 16.39 -12.10
CA GLU A 48 9.50 17.13 -12.61
C GLU A 48 10.21 16.41 -13.78
N GLY A 49 9.65 15.29 -14.26
CA GLY A 49 10.21 14.51 -15.37
C GLY A 49 11.40 13.62 -14.99
N VAL A 50 11.65 13.44 -13.69
CA VAL A 50 12.69 12.53 -13.18
C VAL A 50 12.09 11.14 -13.03
N ASN A 51 12.67 10.15 -13.73
CA ASN A 51 12.19 8.79 -13.69
C ASN A 51 12.66 8.06 -12.42
N VAL A 52 11.76 7.88 -11.46
CA VAL A 52 12.01 7.07 -10.25
C VAL A 52 11.45 5.66 -10.47
N PRO A 53 12.23 4.59 -10.22
CA PRO A 53 11.73 3.22 -10.36
C PRO A 53 10.51 2.99 -9.47
N GLY A 54 9.41 2.54 -10.07
CA GLY A 54 8.22 2.12 -9.35
C GLY A 54 8.44 0.79 -8.62
N GLY A 55 7.37 0.29 -8.00
CA GLY A 55 7.39 -0.98 -7.29
C GLY A 55 6.26 -1.07 -6.28
N PHE A 56 6.45 -1.91 -5.27
CA PHE A 56 5.47 -2.14 -4.22
C PHE A 56 6.12 -2.16 -2.84
N ALA A 57 5.36 -1.74 -1.84
CA ALA A 57 5.71 -1.83 -0.44
C ALA A 57 4.87 -2.91 0.23
N VAL A 58 5.53 -3.78 1.01
CA VAL A 58 4.87 -4.72 1.91
C VAL A 58 4.43 -3.96 3.15
N THR A 59 3.19 -4.15 3.58
CA THR A 59 2.67 -3.46 4.76
C THR A 59 3.04 -4.21 6.04
N ALA A 60 2.99 -3.50 7.18
CA ALA A 60 3.22 -4.07 8.50
C ALA A 60 2.22 -5.18 8.83
N ALA A 61 1.02 -5.17 8.23
CA ALA A 61 0.03 -6.24 8.38
C ALA A 61 0.48 -7.56 7.74
N ALA A 62 1.48 -7.53 6.85
CA ALA A 62 2.02 -8.71 6.17
C ALA A 62 3.29 -9.28 6.84
N TYR A 63 3.78 -8.64 7.90
CA TYR A 63 4.91 -9.10 8.72
C TYR A 63 4.42 -9.75 10.01
#